data_AF-A0A354IH42-F1
#
_entry.id   AF-A0A354IH42-F1
#
_cell.length_a   1.000
_cell.length_b   1.000
_cell.length_c   1.000
_cell.angle_alpha   90.00
_cell.angle_beta   90.00
_cell.angle_gamma   90.00
#
_symmetry.space_group_name_H-M   'P 1'
#
loop_
_entity.id
_entity.type
_entity.pdbx_description
1 polymer ?
#
loop_
_entity_poly.entity_id
_entity_poly.type
_entity_poly.pdbx_seq_one_letter_code
_entity_poly.pdbx_strand_id
1 'polypeptide(L)'
;MARKMKSMDGNTAAAHVSYAFTEVAGIYPITPSSPMADNVDQWAAAGRKNIFGTTVKVVEMESEAGAAGTVHGSLAAGALTTTYTASQGLLLMIP
;
A
#
# COMPACT_ATOMS: atom_id res chain seq x y z
N MET A 1 -14.22 -24.01 1.41
CA MET A 1 -14.91 -22.98 0.61
C MET A 1 -14.34 -22.97 -0.80
N ALA A 2 -15.18 -22.80 -1.82
CA ALA A 2 -14.69 -22.58 -3.19
C ALA A 2 -13.99 -21.21 -3.27
N ARG A 3 -12.85 -21.15 -3.97
CA ARG A 3 -12.13 -19.88 -4.18
C ARG A 3 -12.93 -18.99 -5.14
N LYS A 4 -12.96 -17.68 -4.88
CA LYS A 4 -13.63 -16.71 -5.75
C LYS A 4 -12.75 -16.42 -6.97
N MET A 5 -13.22 -16.80 -8.15
CA MET A 5 -12.58 -16.41 -9.41
C MET A 5 -13.00 -14.99 -9.76
N LYS A 6 -12.02 -14.14 -10.12
CA LYS A 6 -12.25 -12.77 -10.55
C LYS A 6 -11.19 -12.37 -11.57
N SER A 7 -11.61 -11.77 -12.68
CA SER A 7 -10.69 -11.12 -13.62
C SER A 7 -10.19 -9.81 -13.03
N MET A 8 -8.87 -9.63 -12.97
CA MET A 8 -8.22 -8.40 -12.52
C MET A 8 -6.81 -8.32 -13.11
N ASP A 9 -6.25 -7.11 -13.18
CA ASP A 9 -4.84 -6.92 -13.51
C ASP A 9 -3.91 -7.22 -12.30
N GLY A 10 -2.60 -7.22 -12.56
CA GLY A 10 -1.60 -7.52 -11.55
C GLY A 10 -1.54 -6.52 -10.40
N ASN A 11 -1.72 -5.22 -10.69
CA ASN A 11 -1.72 -4.17 -9.66
C ASN A 11 -2.90 -4.36 -8.70
N THR A 12 -4.09 -4.61 -9.23
CA THR A 12 -5.29 -4.87 -8.44
C THR A 12 -5.13 -6.13 -7.59
N ALA A 13 -4.51 -7.18 -8.14
CA ALA A 13 -4.24 -8.42 -7.41
C ALA A 13 -3.25 -8.21 -6.26
N ALA A 14 -2.15 -7.48 -6.51
CA ALA A 14 -1.14 -7.16 -5.50
C ALA A 14 -1.73 -6.28 -4.39
N ALA A 15 -2.43 -5.21 -4.77
CA ALA A 15 -3.13 -4.33 -3.83
C ALA A 15 -4.15 -5.10 -2.99
N HIS A 16 -4.91 -6.02 -3.59
CA HIS A 16 -5.94 -6.80 -2.88
C HIS A 16 -5.35 -7.59 -1.71
N VAL A 17 -4.22 -8.27 -1.92
CA VAL A 17 -3.54 -9.01 -0.86
C VAL A 17 -2.89 -8.04 0.12
N SER A 18 -2.15 -7.05 -0.38
CA SER A 18 -1.48 -6.08 0.48
C SER A 18 -2.44 -5.38 1.44
N TYR A 19 -3.59 -4.90 0.96
CA TYR A 19 -4.61 -4.24 1.77
C TYR A 19 -5.05 -5.09 2.97
N ALA A 20 -5.21 -6.40 2.75
CA ALA A 20 -5.68 -7.30 3.80
C ALA A 20 -4.72 -7.38 5.00
N PHE A 21 -3.42 -7.23 4.78
CA PHE A 21 -2.37 -7.39 5.81
C PHE A 21 -1.75 -6.07 6.27
N THR A 22 -2.32 -4.93 5.88
CA THR A 22 -1.74 -3.61 6.11
C THR A 22 -2.57 -2.81 7.11
N GLU A 23 -1.92 -2.12 8.03
CA GLU A 23 -2.51 -1.11 8.92
C GLU A 23 -2.19 0.30 8.43
N VAL A 24 -0.96 0.54 7.97
CA VAL A 24 -0.49 1.83 7.43
C VAL A 24 0.13 1.65 6.04
N ALA A 25 -0.12 2.58 5.13
CA ALA A 25 0.54 2.61 3.83
C ALA A 25 1.18 3.99 3.59
N GLY A 26 2.51 4.03 3.52
CA GLY A 26 3.24 5.22 3.05
C GLY A 26 3.34 5.15 1.53
N ILE A 27 2.82 6.14 0.81
CA ILE A 27 2.74 6.09 -0.66
C ILE A 27 3.31 7.35 -1.31
N TYR A 28 3.73 7.19 -2.56
CA TYR A 28 4.04 8.28 -3.49
C TYR A 28 3.80 7.78 -4.93
N PRO A 29 3.17 8.58 -5.81
CA PRO A 29 2.77 8.11 -7.14
C PRO A 29 3.95 7.98 -8.10
N ILE A 30 4.13 6.78 -8.67
CA ILE A 30 5.08 6.50 -9.75
C ILE A 30 4.58 5.39 -10.68
N THR A 31 4.62 5.62 -12.00
CA THR A 31 4.27 4.61 -13.01
C THR A 31 5.31 3.49 -13.03
N PRO A 32 4.92 2.21 -13.10
CA PRO A 32 3.58 1.66 -13.26
C PRO A 32 2.89 1.22 -11.95
N SER A 33 3.44 1.54 -10.78
CA SER A 33 2.94 1.09 -9.48
C SER A 33 1.81 1.95 -8.89
N SER A 34 1.59 3.18 -9.36
CA SER A 34 0.52 4.07 -8.87
C SER A 34 -0.85 3.40 -8.71
N PRO A 35 -1.33 2.56 -9.65
CA PRO A 35 -2.64 1.92 -9.50
C PRO A 35 -2.78 1.03 -8.26
N MET A 36 -1.68 0.52 -7.67
CA MET A 36 -1.75 -0.21 -6.40
C MET A 36 -2.11 0.72 -5.24
N ALA A 37 -1.43 1.87 -5.15
CA ALA A 37 -1.68 2.87 -4.13
C ALA A 37 -3.10 3.45 -4.26
N ASP A 38 -3.52 3.78 -5.48
CA ASP A 38 -4.86 4.31 -5.77
C ASP A 38 -5.97 3.34 -5.34
N ASN A 39 -5.80 2.04 -5.63
CA ASN A 39 -6.75 1.01 -5.21
C ASN A 39 -6.86 0.94 -3.68
N VAL A 40 -5.72 1.00 -2.97
CA VAL A 40 -5.70 0.94 -1.51
C VAL A 40 -6.34 2.16 -0.89
N ASP A 41 -6.06 3.36 -1.41
CA ASP A 41 -6.69 4.61 -0.96
C ASP A 41 -8.21 4.58 -1.17
N GLN A 42 -8.67 4.22 -2.38
CA GLN A 42 -10.09 4.14 -2.69
C GLN A 42 -10.81 3.09 -1.82
N TRP A 43 -10.18 1.94 -1.55
CA TRP A 43 -10.78 0.93 -0.69
C TRP A 43 -10.82 1.35 0.78
N ALA A 44 -9.81 2.08 1.26
CA ALA A 44 -9.82 2.66 2.59
C ALA A 44 -10.93 3.71 2.73
N ALA A 45 -11.05 4.63 1.77
CA ALA A 45 -12.11 5.63 1.72
C ALA A 45 -13.52 4.99 1.63
N ALA A 46 -13.64 3.87 0.92
CA ALA A 46 -14.88 3.08 0.85
C ALA A 46 -15.14 2.22 2.11
N GLY A 47 -14.29 2.31 3.14
CA GLY A 47 -14.49 1.62 4.42
C GLY A 47 -14.14 0.13 4.41
N ARG A 48 -13.43 -0.38 3.38
CA ARG A 48 -13.00 -1.79 3.34
C ARG A 48 -12.15 -2.10 4.57
N LYS A 49 -12.43 -3.21 5.25
CA LYS A 49 -11.64 -3.63 6.40
C LYS A 49 -10.52 -4.60 5.98
N ASN A 50 -9.35 -4.43 6.58
CA ASN A 50 -8.26 -5.41 6.57
C ASN A 50 -8.60 -6.59 7.51
N ILE A 51 -7.68 -7.54 7.66
CA ILE A 51 -7.91 -8.71 8.55
C ILE A 51 -7.96 -8.35 10.04
N PHE A 52 -7.54 -7.13 10.41
CA PHE A 52 -7.59 -6.60 11.78
C PHE A 52 -8.89 -5.86 12.08
N GLY A 53 -9.82 -5.79 11.11
CA GLY A 53 -11.11 -5.12 11.28
C GLY A 53 -11.04 -3.59 11.15
N THR A 54 -9.92 -3.04 10.70
CA THR A 54 -9.69 -1.58 10.52
C THR A 54 -9.51 -1.24 9.04
N THR A 55 -9.66 0.04 8.68
CA THR A 55 -9.29 0.53 7.34
C THR A 55 -7.80 0.82 7.31
N VAL A 56 -7.14 0.61 6.16
CA VAL A 56 -5.74 1.02 5.99
C VAL A 56 -5.63 2.53 6.15
N LYS A 57 -4.67 3.01 6.94
CA LYS A 57 -4.32 4.43 7.01
C LYS A 57 -3.34 4.73 5.87
N VAL A 58 -3.81 5.41 4.84
CA VAL A 58 -2.99 5.84 3.70
C VAL A 58 -2.39 7.21 3.99
N VAL A 59 -1.09 7.36 3.75
CA VAL A 59 -0.34 8.62 3.92
C VAL A 59 0.48 8.86 2.68
N GLU A 60 0.09 9.85 1.88
CA GLU A 60 0.87 10.32 0.74
C GLU A 60 1.99 11.26 1.22
N MET A 61 3.21 10.95 0.80
CA MET A 61 4.42 11.70 1.19
C MET A 61 4.85 12.65 0.08
N GLU A 62 5.89 13.46 0.31
CA GLU A 62 6.42 14.38 -0.70
C GLU A 62 7.34 13.70 -1.74
N SER A 63 7.83 12.49 -1.42
CA SER A 63 8.71 11.69 -2.28
C SER A 63 8.68 10.21 -1.86
N GLU A 64 9.22 9.32 -2.69
CA GLU A 64 9.44 7.92 -2.28
C GLU A 64 10.40 7.79 -1.10
N ALA A 65 11.35 8.72 -0.92
CA ALA A 65 12.22 8.75 0.27
C ALA A 65 11.40 9.06 1.54
N GLY A 66 10.48 10.01 1.47
CA GLY A 66 9.52 10.29 2.55
C GLY A 66 8.63 9.09 2.83
N ALA A 67 8.15 8.40 1.79
CA ALA A 67 7.37 7.17 1.93
C ALA A 67 8.17 6.05 2.62
N ALA A 68 9.45 5.85 2.28
CA ALA A 68 10.33 4.91 2.97
C ALA A 68 10.54 5.29 4.45
N GLY A 69 10.75 6.57 4.75
CA GLY A 69 10.84 7.06 6.13
C GLY A 69 9.58 6.80 6.94
N THR A 70 8.40 7.02 6.34
CA THR A 70 7.10 6.68 6.94
C THR A 70 6.97 5.19 7.19
N VAL A 71 7.37 4.34 6.23
CA VAL A 71 7.39 2.89 6.39
C VAL A 71 8.30 2.48 7.54
N HIS A 72 9.52 3.00 7.60
CA HIS A 72 10.48 2.72 8.67
C HIS A 72 9.91 3.09 10.04
N GLY A 73 9.43 4.34 10.19
CA GLY A 73 8.92 4.83 11.47
C GLY A 73 7.68 4.08 11.94
N SER A 74 6.76 3.78 11.01
CA SER A 74 5.52 3.04 11.31
C SER A 74 5.80 1.59 11.72
N LEU A 75 6.72 0.91 11.05
CA LEU A 75 7.16 -0.44 11.45
C LEU A 75 7.85 -0.41 12.81
N ALA A 76 8.74 0.54 13.06
CA ALA A 76 9.42 0.71 14.35
C ALA A 76 8.45 1.00 15.50
N ALA A 77 7.34 1.70 15.21
CA ALA A 77 6.26 1.97 16.16
C ALA A 77 5.29 0.79 16.35
N GLY A 78 5.45 -0.31 15.60
CA GLY A 78 4.71 -1.56 15.79
C GLY A 78 3.49 -1.77 14.89
N ALA A 79 3.36 -1.01 13.79
CA ALA A 79 2.26 -1.17 12.84
C ALA A 79 2.69 -1.92 11.57
N LEU A 80 1.88 -2.85 11.08
CA LEU A 80 2.13 -3.55 9.83
C LEU A 80 1.97 -2.58 8.65
N THR A 81 3.09 -2.28 7.99
CA THR A 81 3.17 -1.17 7.03
C THR A 81 3.61 -1.65 5.67
N THR A 82 3.02 -1.09 4.61
CA THR A 82 3.36 -1.39 3.22
C THR A 82 3.65 -0.12 2.43
N THR A 83 4.22 -0.27 1.24
CA THR A 83 4.36 0.78 0.22
C THR A 83 4.31 0.19 -1.18
N TYR A 84 4.15 1.03 -2.19
CA TYR A 84 4.09 0.65 -3.60
C TYR A 84 5.00 1.59 -4.40
N THR A 85 6.04 1.06 -5.01
CA THR A 85 7.03 1.84 -5.76
C THR A 85 7.59 1.04 -6.95
N ALA A 86 8.34 1.70 -7.82
CA ALA A 86 9.02 1.10 -8.94
C ALA A 86 10.21 1.95 -9.39
N SER A 87 11.17 1.34 -10.10
CA SER A 87 12.24 2.03 -10.83
C SER A 87 12.97 3.08 -9.97
N GLN A 88 13.02 4.35 -10.40
CA GLN A 88 13.64 5.45 -9.67
C GLN A 88 13.06 5.69 -8.27
N GLY A 89 11.77 5.41 -8.07
CA GLY A 89 11.18 5.51 -6.74
C GLY A 89 11.79 4.52 -5.77
N LEU A 90 12.07 3.29 -6.23
CA LEU A 90 12.73 2.28 -5.40
C LEU A 90 14.16 2.69 -5.03
N LEU A 91 14.88 3.40 -5.92
CA LEU A 91 16.23 3.91 -5.62
C LEU A 91 16.22 4.89 -4.43
N LEU A 92 15.16 5.70 -4.31
CA LEU A 92 15.00 6.64 -3.19
C LEU A 92 14.63 5.96 -1.86
N MET A 93 14.24 4.69 -1.89
CA MET A 93 13.92 3.89 -0.70
C MET A 93 15.08 2.99 -0.22
N ILE A 94 16.26 3.06 -0.87
CA ILE A 94 17.44 2.27 -0.50
C ILE A 94 18.11 2.71 0.82
N PRO A 95 18.25 4.02 1.13
CA PRO A 95 18.90 4.46 2.37
C PRO A 95 18.23 3.88 3.62
#